data_AF-D5RI92-F1
#
_entry.id   AF-D5RI92-F1
#
_cell.length_a   1.000
_cell.length_b   1.000
_cell.length_c   1.000
_cell.angle_alpha   90.00
_cell.angle_beta   90.00
_cell.angle_gamma   90.00
#
_symmetry.space_group_name_H-M   'P 1'
#
loop_
_entity.id
_entity.type
_entity.pdbx_description
1 polymer ?
#
loop_
_entity_poly.entity_id
_entity_poly.type
_entity_poly.pdbx_seq_one_letter_code
_entity_poly.pdbx_strand_id
1 'polypeptide(L)' 'LPTAAATTRHRLLPSWDRMMLPLPFGRAVLVCGPAISVPRDDPAGALPAIEAALNAACDTADAWAAGQEMESRRL' A
#
# COMPACT_ATOMS: atom_id res chain seq x y z
N LEU A 1 -4.22 -2.04 -10.12
CA LEU A 1 -4.73 -2.23 -8.75
C LEU A 1 -3.87 -1.35 -7.85
N PRO A 2 -4.48 -0.58 -6.93
CA PRO A 2 -3.72 0.14 -5.92
C PRO A 2 -3.16 -0.87 -4.93
N THR A 3 -1.84 -0.90 -4.78
CA THR A 3 -1.14 -1.89 -3.95
C THR A 3 -0.09 -1.19 -3.10
N ALA A 4 0.05 -1.63 -1.87
CA ALA A 4 1.08 -1.14 -0.95
C ALA A 4 1.65 -2.28 -0.11
N ALA A 5 2.87 -2.08 0.39
CA ALA A 5 3.52 -3.01 1.30
C ALA A 5 4.19 -2.25 2.45
N ALA A 6 4.00 -2.73 3.67
CA ALA A 6 4.58 -2.15 4.88
C ALA A 6 5.17 -3.24 5.78
N THR A 7 6.25 -2.93 6.50
CA THR A 7 6.85 -3.87 7.45
C THR A 7 7.32 -3.18 8.73
N THR A 8 7.16 -3.85 9.88
CA THR A 8 7.53 -3.26 11.19
C THR A 8 9.02 -3.11 11.40
N ARG A 9 9.83 -3.94 10.74
CA ARG A 9 11.29 -3.90 10.82
C ARG A 9 11.86 -3.98 9.43
N HIS A 10 12.53 -2.91 9.00
CA HIS A 10 13.19 -2.86 7.71
C HIS A 10 14.45 -1.99 7.75
N ARG A 11 15.23 -2.10 6.69
CA ARG A 11 16.26 -1.11 6.33
C ARG A 11 15.95 -0.58 4.94
N LEU A 12 16.12 0.73 4.75
CA LEU A 12 16.12 1.32 3.42
C LEU A 12 17.54 1.22 2.86
N LEU A 13 17.68 0.61 1.70
CA LEU A 13 18.98 0.54 1.03
C LEU A 13 19.38 1.93 0.53
N PRO A 14 20.66 2.32 0.59
CA PRO A 14 21.13 3.62 0.08
C PRO A 14 21.29 3.60 -1.45
N SER A 15 20.36 2.96 -2.16
CA SER A 15 20.26 2.98 -3.62
C SER A 15 19.33 4.13 -4.06
N TRP A 16 19.36 4.45 -5.35
CA TRP A 16 18.53 5.51 -5.92
C TRP A 16 17.03 5.32 -5.66
N ASP A 17 16.56 4.07 -5.59
CA ASP A 17 15.15 3.70 -5.37
C ASP A 17 14.78 3.58 -3.88
N ARG A 18 15.76 3.61 -2.98
CA ARG A 18 15.56 3.46 -1.52
C ARG A 18 14.75 2.21 -1.13
N MET A 19 14.98 1.09 -1.82
CA MET A 19 14.27 -0.17 -1.59
C MET A 19 14.16 -0.53 -0.10
N MET A 20 12.94 -0.84 0.35
CA MET A 20 12.66 -1.36 1.69
C MET A 20 13.01 -2.85 1.76
N LEU A 21 14.04 -3.19 2.54
CA LEU A 21 14.42 -4.57 2.84
C LEU A 21 13.84 -5.01 4.20
N PRO A 22 12.87 -5.93 4.23
CA PRO A 22 12.31 -6.45 5.48
C PRO A 22 13.37 -7.22 6.28
N LEU A 23 13.42 -6.98 7.59
CA LEU A 23 14.28 -7.73 8.50
C LEU A 23 13.55 -8.98 9.04
N PRO A 24 14.27 -10.06 9.40
CA PRO A 24 13.68 -11.27 9.94
C PRO A 24 12.77 -11.01 11.16
N PHE A 25 11.73 -11.83 11.29
CA PHE A 25 10.76 -11.87 12.40
C PHE A 25 9.97 -10.56 12.62
N GLY A 26 9.91 -9.67 11.62
CA GLY A 26 9.00 -8.54 11.58
C GLY A 26 7.63 -8.93 11.02
N ARG A 27 6.62 -8.07 11.22
CA ARG A 27 5.33 -8.22 10.55
C ARG A 27 5.43 -7.55 9.19
N ALA A 28 4.93 -8.22 8.16
CA ALA A 28 4.82 -7.68 6.82
C ALA A 28 3.34 -7.70 6.40
N VAL A 29 2.91 -6.62 5.78
CA VAL A 29 1.56 -6.45 5.25
C VAL A 29 1.66 -6.14 3.77
N LEU A 30 0.85 -6.82 2.96
CA LEU A 30 0.52 -6.41 1.61
C LEU A 30 -0.96 -6.06 1.54
N VAL A 31 -1.26 -4.88 1.01
CA VAL A 31 -2.62 -4.43 0.72
C VAL A 31 -2.79 -4.39 -0.78
N CYS A 32 -3.88 -4.97 -1.27
CA CYS A 32 -4.31 -4.87 -2.67
C CYS A 32 -5.76 -4.40 -2.69
N GLY A 33 -5.99 -3.20 -3.20
CA GLY A 33 -7.32 -2.61 -3.32
C GLY A 33 -8.02 -2.98 -4.63
N PRO A 34 -9.27 -2.51 -4.81
CA PRO A 34 -10.07 -2.81 -5.98
C PRO A 34 -9.49 -2.20 -7.26
N ALA A 35 -9.90 -2.73 -8.42
CA ALA A 35 -9.52 -2.16 -9.71
C ALA A 35 -10.07 -0.74 -9.88
N ILE A 36 -9.23 0.14 -10.45
CA ILE A 36 -9.62 1.50 -10.81
C ILE A 36 -9.92 1.49 -12.30
N SER A 37 -11.13 1.90 -12.68
CA SER A 37 -11.50 2.06 -14.07
C SER A 37 -10.88 3.34 -14.62
N VAL A 38 -10.11 3.22 -15.71
CA VAL A 38 -9.48 4.37 -16.37
C VAL A 38 -10.09 4.51 -17.76
N PRO A 39 -10.79 5.62 -18.05
CA PRO A 39 -11.30 5.90 -19.39
C PRO A 39 -10.15 5.97 -20.41
N ARG A 40 -10.37 5.44 -21.62
CA ARG A 40 -9.33 5.47 -22.67
C ARG A 40 -9.18 6.85 -23.32
N ASP A 41 -10.26 7.62 -23.31
CA ASP A 41 -10.43 8.94 -23.89
C ASP A 41 -9.95 10.07 -22.97
N ASP A 42 -9.98 9.86 -21.65
CA ASP A 42 -9.40 10.77 -20.67
C ASP A 42 -8.67 10.01 -19.54
N PRO A 43 -7.46 9.49 -19.80
CA PRO A 43 -6.66 8.84 -18.77
C PRO A 43 -6.12 9.84 -17.72
N ALA A 44 -5.96 11.12 -18.08
CA ALA A 44 -5.43 12.14 -17.17
C ALA A 44 -6.44 12.49 -16.07
N GLY A 45 -7.74 12.51 -16.39
CA GLY A 45 -8.81 12.69 -15.41
C GLY A 45 -8.85 11.62 -14.32
N ALA A 46 -8.28 10.43 -14.55
CA ALA A 46 -8.21 9.36 -13.55
C ALA A 46 -7.06 9.51 -12.53
N LEU A 47 -6.09 10.41 -12.79
CA LEU A 47 -4.90 10.56 -11.93
C LEU A 47 -5.24 10.84 -10.46
N PRO A 48 -6.16 11.76 -10.11
CA PRO A 48 -6.49 12.03 -8.70
C PRO A 48 -7.10 10.81 -7.99
N ALA A 49 -7.90 10.01 -8.71
CA ALA A 49 -8.50 8.79 -8.15
C ALA A 49 -7.44 7.70 -7.94
N ILE A 50 -6.48 7.58 -8.86
CA ILE A 50 -5.34 6.66 -8.73
C ILE A 50 -4.47 7.05 -7.53
N GLU A 51 -4.13 8.34 -7.40
CA GLU A 51 -3.37 8.87 -6.26
C GLU A 51 -4.07 8.59 -4.94
N ALA A 52 -5.35 8.96 -4.82
CA ALA A 52 -6.13 8.75 -3.60
C ALA A 52 -6.19 7.26 -3.22
N ALA A 53 -6.39 6.36 -4.20
CA ALA A 53 -6.45 4.93 -3.95
C ALA A 53 -5.09 4.32 -3.55
N LEU A 54 -3.99 4.81 -4.11
CA LEU A 54 -2.64 4.39 -3.72
C LEU A 54 -2.30 4.86 -2.31
N ASN A 55 -2.61 6.12 -1.98
CA ASN A 55 -2.42 6.66 -0.63
C ASN A 55 -3.22 5.86 0.40
N ALA A 56 -4.49 5.57 0.12
CA ALA A 56 -5.32 4.74 1.00
C ALA A 56 -4.76 3.32 1.20
N ALA A 57 -4.17 2.71 0.15
CA ALA A 57 -3.51 1.42 0.28
C ALA A 57 -2.27 1.50 1.20
N CYS A 58 -1.46 2.56 1.09
CA CYS A 58 -0.33 2.82 1.98
C CYS A 58 -0.78 3.00 3.43
N ASP A 59 -1.75 3.88 3.69
CA ASP A 59 -2.29 4.14 5.03
C ASP A 59 -2.80 2.84 5.69
N THR A 60 -3.48 2.01 4.91
CA THR A 60 -3.98 0.70 5.36
C THR A 60 -2.81 -0.24 5.71
N ALA A 61 -1.81 -0.33 4.85
CA ALA A 61 -0.66 -1.20 5.07
C ALA A 61 0.12 -0.79 6.33
N ASP A 62 0.33 0.51 6.52
CA ASP A 62 1.02 1.06 7.69
C ASP A 62 0.22 0.82 8.98
N ALA A 63 -1.10 1.04 8.97
CA ALA A 63 -1.96 0.79 10.13
C ALA A 63 -1.91 -0.68 10.58
N TRP A 64 -2.01 -1.62 9.63
CA TRP A 64 -1.96 -3.06 9.93
C TRP A 64 -0.56 -3.51 10.37
N ALA A 65 0.49 -2.93 9.77
CA ALA A 65 1.86 -3.14 10.23
C ALA A 65 2.05 -2.63 11.67
N ALA A 66 1.45 -1.49 12.02
CA ALA A 66 1.46 -0.95 13.39
C ALA A 66 0.62 -1.77 14.39
N GLY A 67 -0.23 -2.68 13.92
CA GLY A 67 -1.07 -3.55 14.76
C GLY A 67 -2.49 -3.07 14.97
N GLN A 68 -2.91 -2.06 14.21
CA GLN A 68 -4.31 -1.70 14.09
C GLN A 68 -4.92 -2.62 13.04
N GLU A 69 -5.36 -3.79 13.48
CA GLU A 69 -5.99 -4.77 12.59
C GLU A 69 -7.42 -4.32 12.26
N MET A 70 -7.94 -4.70 11.09
CA MET A 70 -9.34 -4.39 10.74
C MET A 70 -10.30 -4.99 11.78
N GLU A 71 -10.93 -4.13 12.56
CA GLU A 71 -12.17 -4.45 13.27
C GLU A 71 -13.28 -4.63 12.23
N SER A 72 -13.35 -5.80 11.60
CA SER A 72 -14.57 -6.45 11.07
C SER A 72 -14.23 -7.38 9.91
N ARG A 73 -14.04 -8.65 10.25
CA ARG A 73 -14.44 -9.77 9.40
C ARG A 73 -15.05 -10.87 10.26
N ARG A 74 -16.04 -10.48 11.09
CA ARG A 74 -17.13 -11.38 11.50
C ARG A 74 -18.16 -11.34 10.38
N LEU A 75 -18.01 -12.24 9.42
CA LEU A 75 -19.11 -12.79 8.61
C LEU A 75 -18.84 -14.29 8.49
#